data_AF-A0A814KLU0-F1
#
_entry.id   AF-A0A814KLU0-F1
#
_cell.length_a   1.000
_cell.length_b   1.000
_cell.length_c   1.000
_cell.angle_alpha   90.00
_cell.angle_beta   90.00
_cell.angle_gamma   90.00
#
_symmetry.space_group_name_H-M   'P 1'
#
loop_
_entity.id
_entity.type
_entity.pdbx_description
1 polymer ?
#
loop_
_entity_poly.entity_id
_entity_poly.type
_entity_poly.pdbx_seq_one_letter_code
_entity_poly.pdbx_strand_id
1 'polypeptide(L)'
;MISGACQEPLRIGPPGLFLPGLVVGCLPYDGLRMSTLECFFSSSCISTILTYLEYYTQMDGSPPTDFVPPKVLPLTISPLDSSIPSNFSKNTSICTLLDEYFLEGWTYTASYEAYFAACAPSHCNFEYATRNNLLHVATSVLGLYGGLTIGLRFIIWNVIRLYRWMKRRIRSRRVTVQS
;
A
#
# COMPACT_ATOMS: atom_id res chain seq x y z
N MET A 1 22.76 10.24 -11.63
CA MET A 1 24.17 10.10 -11.20
C MET A 1 24.31 10.83 -9.88
N ILE A 2 24.24 10.11 -8.77
CA ILE A 2 24.36 10.70 -7.43
C ILE A 2 25.85 10.69 -7.10
N SER A 3 26.37 11.87 -6.74
CA SER A 3 27.77 12.14 -6.44
C SER A 3 28.27 11.25 -5.30
N GLY A 4 29.37 10.51 -5.50
CA GLY A 4 29.97 9.56 -4.53
C GLY A 4 30.66 10.22 -3.32
N ALA A 5 30.16 11.36 -2.85
CA ALA A 5 30.80 12.18 -1.82
C ALA A 5 30.51 11.74 -0.37
N CYS A 6 29.54 10.87 -0.11
CA CYS A 6 29.30 10.28 1.22
C CYS A 6 28.98 8.77 1.17
N GLN A 7 29.75 8.02 0.37
CA GLN A 7 29.81 6.56 0.46
C GLN A 7 31.14 6.13 1.07
N GLU A 8 31.08 5.43 2.19
CA GLU A 8 32.25 4.87 2.85
C GLU A 8 31.95 3.44 3.33
N PRO A 9 32.95 2.55 3.41
CA PRO A 9 32.72 1.24 3.99
C PRO A 9 32.36 1.36 5.47
N LEU A 10 31.45 0.51 5.93
CA LEU A 10 31.03 0.49 7.32
C LEU A 10 32.22 0.10 8.22
N ARG A 11 32.52 0.98 9.18
CA ARG A 11 33.50 0.76 10.23
C ARG A 11 32.82 0.84 11.59
N ILE A 12 33.13 -0.13 12.44
CA ILE A 12 32.54 -0.27 13.77
C ILE A 12 33.64 -0.06 14.83
N GLY A 13 33.44 0.89 15.74
CA GLY A 13 34.31 1.15 16.90
C GLY A 13 35.71 1.73 16.63
N PRO A 14 36.45 2.12 17.69
CA PRO A 14 37.90 2.27 17.65
C PRO A 14 38.60 1.03 18.23
N PRO A 15 39.60 0.42 17.56
CA PRO A 15 40.08 0.71 16.20
C PRO A 15 39.05 0.30 15.14
N GLY A 16 38.86 1.13 14.10
CA GLY A 16 37.84 0.98 13.06
C GLY A 16 37.85 -0.40 12.39
N LEU A 17 36.96 -1.29 12.85
CA LEU A 17 36.79 -2.61 12.27
C LEU A 17 35.94 -2.52 11.01
N PHE A 18 36.49 -2.99 9.90
CA PHE A 18 35.84 -3.01 8.60
C PHE A 18 34.88 -4.19 8.47
N LEU A 19 33.64 -3.95 8.05
CA LEU A 19 32.68 -4.99 7.71
C LEU A 19 32.59 -5.15 6.19
N PRO A 20 32.98 -6.31 5.63
CA PRO A 20 32.90 -6.55 4.19
C PRO A 20 31.44 -6.48 3.72
N GLY A 21 31.25 -5.83 2.57
CA GLY A 21 29.94 -5.71 1.95
C GLY A 21 29.05 -4.59 2.51
N LEU A 22 29.24 -4.12 3.75
CA LEU A 22 28.42 -3.06 4.32
C LEU A 22 29.00 -1.67 4.03
N VAL A 23 28.13 -0.75 3.63
CA VAL A 23 28.45 0.61 3.21
C VAL A 23 27.57 1.59 3.96
N VAL A 24 28.17 2.67 4.45
CA VAL A 24 27.49 3.83 4.99
C VAL A 24 27.27 4.82 3.84
N GLY A 25 26.02 5.21 3.65
CA GLY A 25 25.63 6.27 2.72
C GLY A 25 25.25 7.53 3.47
N CYS A 26 25.01 8.62 2.74
CA CYS A 26 24.49 9.87 3.32
C CYS A 26 23.16 9.65 4.07
N LEU A 27 22.36 8.67 3.63
CA LEU A 27 21.19 8.14 4.33
C LEU A 27 21.40 6.65 4.64
N PRO A 28 20.92 6.14 5.80
CA PRO A 28 20.99 4.72 6.12
C PRO A 28 20.36 3.84 5.03
N TYR A 29 19.29 4.31 4.41
CA TYR A 29 18.61 3.61 3.31
C TYR A 29 19.49 3.50 2.06
N ASP A 30 20.18 4.57 1.67
CA ASP A 30 21.05 4.57 0.48
C ASP A 30 22.27 3.68 0.72
N GLY A 31 22.88 3.78 1.91
CA GLY A 31 23.97 2.90 2.33
C GLY A 31 23.54 1.43 2.34
N LEU A 32 22.35 1.14 2.87
CA LEU A 32 21.78 -0.20 2.88
C LEU A 32 21.60 -0.74 1.47
N ARG A 33 20.99 0.01 0.55
CA ARG A 33 20.81 -0.42 -0.85
C ARG A 33 22.13 -0.75 -1.54
N MET A 34 23.18 0.01 -1.26
CA MET A 34 24.51 -0.19 -1.84
C MET A 34 25.31 -1.30 -1.15
N SER A 35 24.88 -1.73 0.03
CA SER A 35 25.52 -2.81 0.78
C SER A 35 25.18 -4.19 0.21
N THR A 36 25.97 -5.20 0.55
CA THR A 36 25.75 -6.62 0.26
C THR A 36 25.57 -7.41 1.56
N LEU A 37 25.09 -8.65 1.45
CA LEU A 37 24.90 -9.55 2.60
C LEU A 37 26.14 -10.41 2.94
N GLU A 38 27.29 -10.13 2.32
CA GLU A 38 28.50 -10.95 2.40
C GLU A 38 28.93 -11.25 3.84
N CYS A 39 28.96 -10.23 4.71
CA CYS A 39 29.30 -10.37 6.13
C CYS A 39 28.42 -11.39 6.87
N PHE A 40 27.13 -11.50 6.52
CA PHE A 40 26.20 -12.37 7.22
C PHE A 40 26.39 -13.86 6.89
N PHE A 41 27.17 -14.20 5.86
CA PHE A 41 27.59 -15.58 5.59
C PHE A 41 28.88 -15.97 6.33
N SER A 42 29.53 -15.03 7.01
CA SER A 42 30.78 -15.27 7.72
C SER A 42 30.57 -15.32 9.23
N SER A 43 30.95 -16.44 9.84
CA SER A 43 30.90 -16.60 11.30
C SER A 43 31.78 -15.59 12.02
N SER A 44 32.94 -15.22 11.45
CA SER A 44 33.85 -14.24 12.04
C SER A 44 33.31 -12.81 11.96
N CYS A 45 32.56 -12.48 10.91
CA CYS A 45 31.98 -11.15 10.79
C CYS A 45 30.83 -10.97 11.80
N ILE A 46 29.96 -11.97 11.92
CA ILE A 46 28.87 -11.98 12.90
C ILE A 46 29.40 -11.95 14.33
N SER A 47 30.41 -12.77 14.66
CA SER A 47 30.97 -12.74 16.01
C SER A 47 31.49 -11.36 16.36
N THR A 48 32.08 -10.64 15.39
CA THR A 48 32.59 -9.29 15.66
C THR A 48 31.46 -8.26 15.87
N ILE A 49 30.35 -8.37 15.14
CA ILE A 49 29.14 -7.56 15.39
C ILE A 49 28.63 -7.81 16.81
N LEU A 50 28.51 -9.09 17.21
CA LEU A 50 28.01 -9.47 18.54
C LEU A 50 28.92 -8.94 19.66
N THR A 51 30.23 -9.13 19.53
CA THR A 51 31.20 -8.61 20.52
C THR A 51 31.13 -7.09 20.64
N TYR A 52 30.92 -6.37 19.53
CA TYR A 52 30.74 -4.92 19.58
C TYR A 52 29.44 -4.53 20.28
N LEU A 53 28.31 -5.18 19.98
CA LEU A 53 27.05 -4.91 20.66
C LEU A 53 27.13 -5.19 22.16
N GLU A 54 27.82 -6.26 22.57
CA GLU A 54 28.11 -6.56 23.98
C GLU A 54 28.99 -5.49 24.64
N TYR A 55 29.96 -4.92 23.92
CA TYR A 55 30.80 -3.84 24.43
C TYR A 55 30.03 -2.53 24.62
N TYR A 56 29.15 -2.16 23.68
CA TYR A 56 28.41 -0.87 23.75
C TYR A 56 27.28 -0.87 24.78
N THR A 57 26.72 -2.02 25.10
CA THR A 57 25.75 -2.11 26.20
C THR A 57 26.39 -1.69 27.54
N GLN A 58 27.73 -1.76 27.69
CA GLN A 58 28.41 -1.43 28.94
C GLN A 58 28.69 0.08 29.18
N MET A 59 28.34 0.97 28.24
CA MET A 59 28.51 2.43 28.44
C MET A 59 27.17 3.17 28.62
N ASP A 60 26.73 3.34 29.87
CA ASP A 60 25.57 4.17 30.23
C ASP A 60 25.94 5.60 30.70
N GLY A 61 27.16 6.06 30.42
CA GLY A 61 27.56 7.46 30.70
C GLY A 61 27.45 7.93 32.16
N SER A 62 27.20 7.04 33.12
CA SER A 62 27.00 7.35 34.54
C SER A 62 28.08 6.68 35.39
N PRO A 63 28.67 7.35 36.41
CA PRO A 63 29.65 6.72 37.28
C PRO A 63 29.00 5.55 38.05
N PRO A 64 29.64 4.38 38.15
CA PRO A 64 29.02 3.18 38.70
C PRO A 64 28.82 3.34 40.21
N THR A 65 27.58 3.47 40.67
CA THR A 65 27.27 3.32 42.11
C THR A 65 26.49 2.05 42.42
N ASP A 66 25.82 1.43 41.46
CA ASP A 66 25.26 0.08 41.58
C ASP A 66 25.15 -0.56 40.19
N PHE A 67 25.89 -1.65 39.99
CA PHE A 67 26.08 -2.32 38.71
C PHE A 67 24.86 -3.19 38.38
N VAL A 68 23.83 -2.62 37.75
CA VAL A 68 22.82 -3.42 37.04
C VAL A 68 23.30 -3.58 35.62
N PRO A 69 23.77 -4.79 35.21
CA PRO A 69 24.14 -5.00 33.82
C PRO A 69 22.92 -4.72 32.94
N PRO A 70 23.10 -4.03 31.80
CA PRO A 70 22.05 -3.92 30.79
C PRO A 70 21.57 -5.33 30.49
N LYS A 71 20.25 -5.50 30.41
CA LYS A 71 19.63 -6.75 29.99
C LYS A 71 20.19 -7.10 28.61
N VAL A 72 21.28 -7.88 28.58
CA VAL A 72 21.83 -8.46 27.37
C VAL A 72 20.63 -9.11 26.69
N LEU A 73 20.22 -8.59 25.55
CA LEU A 73 19.31 -9.34 24.72
C LEU A 73 20.16 -10.55 24.31
N PRO A 74 19.81 -11.79 24.68
CA PRO A 74 20.58 -12.95 24.26
C PRO A 74 20.37 -13.10 22.75
N LEU A 75 21.15 -12.38 21.95
CA LEU A 75 21.13 -12.48 20.49
C LEU A 75 21.96 -13.69 20.09
N THR A 76 21.28 -14.82 19.94
CA THR A 76 21.85 -15.96 19.23
C THR A 76 21.65 -15.73 17.73
N ILE A 77 22.64 -15.14 17.07
CA ILE A 77 22.65 -14.96 15.61
C ILE A 77 23.58 -16.00 15.01
N SER A 78 23.04 -16.85 14.14
CA SER A 78 23.80 -17.81 13.35
C SER A 78 24.12 -17.22 11.97
N PRO A 79 25.28 -17.55 11.37
CA PRO A 79 25.58 -17.19 9.99
C PRO A 79 24.59 -17.82 9.02
N LEU A 80 24.32 -17.12 7.92
CA LEU A 80 23.55 -17.67 6.82
C LEU A 80 24.31 -18.85 6.23
N ASP A 81 23.54 -19.90 5.91
CA ASP A 81 24.10 -21.12 5.34
C ASP A 81 24.44 -20.90 3.87
N SER A 82 25.73 -20.93 3.57
CA SER A 82 26.21 -20.82 2.19
C SER A 82 26.10 -22.11 1.37
N SER A 83 25.73 -23.22 1.99
CA SER A 83 25.53 -24.50 1.30
C SER A 83 24.13 -24.64 0.70
N ILE A 84 23.18 -23.80 1.12
CA ILE A 84 21.84 -23.75 0.54
C ILE A 84 21.93 -23.08 -0.85
N PRO A 85 21.38 -23.70 -1.91
CA PRO A 85 21.33 -23.07 -3.22
C PRO A 85 20.45 -21.83 -3.17
N SER A 86 21.01 -20.69 -3.58
CA SER A 86 20.33 -19.40 -3.72
C SER A 86 20.51 -18.90 -5.14
N ASN A 87 19.52 -18.17 -5.67
CA ASN A 87 19.64 -17.48 -6.96
C ASN A 87 20.55 -16.26 -6.86
N PHE A 88 20.79 -15.77 -5.64
CA PHE A 88 21.59 -14.60 -5.38
C PHE A 88 22.99 -14.99 -4.90
N SER A 89 24.01 -14.34 -5.47
CA SER A 89 25.36 -14.43 -4.94
C SER A 89 25.47 -13.67 -3.61
N LYS A 90 26.40 -14.06 -2.74
CA LYS A 90 26.73 -13.35 -1.49
C LYS A 90 27.13 -11.89 -1.72
N ASN A 91 27.65 -11.59 -2.91
CA ASN A 91 28.12 -10.26 -3.32
C ASN A 91 27.03 -9.44 -4.04
N THR A 92 25.79 -9.94 -4.07
CA THR A 92 24.66 -9.21 -4.66
C THR A 92 24.31 -8.02 -3.77
N SER A 93 24.07 -6.86 -4.39
CA SER A 93 23.65 -5.67 -3.65
C SER A 93 22.24 -5.84 -3.10
N ILE A 94 21.97 -5.25 -1.94
CA ILE A 94 20.64 -5.24 -1.33
C ILE A 94 19.65 -4.47 -2.20
N CYS A 95 20.10 -3.50 -3.00
CA CYS A 95 19.27 -2.88 -4.03
C CYS A 95 18.69 -3.91 -4.99
N THR A 96 19.53 -4.78 -5.55
CA THR A 96 19.10 -5.84 -6.47
C THR A 96 18.17 -6.83 -5.78
N LEU A 97 18.48 -7.20 -4.53
CA LEU A 97 17.61 -8.08 -3.73
C LEU A 97 16.22 -7.46 -3.49
N LEU A 98 16.14 -6.16 -3.18
CA LEU A 98 14.88 -5.44 -3.02
C LEU A 98 14.10 -5.34 -4.33
N ASP A 99 14.79 -5.06 -5.45
CA ASP A 99 14.18 -4.96 -6.78
C ASP A 99 13.60 -6.30 -7.25
N GLU A 100 14.20 -7.42 -6.82
CA GLU A 100 13.73 -8.79 -7.08
C GLU A 100 12.91 -9.39 -5.93
N TYR A 101 12.52 -8.57 -4.94
CA TYR A 101 11.70 -8.97 -3.78
C TYR A 101 12.26 -10.16 -2.97
N PHE A 102 13.58 -10.37 -2.99
CA PHE A 102 14.26 -11.51 -2.34
C PHE A 102 13.73 -12.88 -2.78
N LEU A 103 13.19 -12.98 -4.00
CA LEU A 103 12.60 -14.22 -4.50
C LEU A 103 13.68 -15.23 -4.92
N GLU A 104 13.92 -16.23 -4.06
CA GLU A 104 14.83 -17.36 -4.34
C GLU A 104 14.27 -18.37 -5.35
N GLY A 105 12.96 -18.33 -5.60
CA GLY A 105 12.30 -19.23 -6.55
C GLY A 105 10.79 -19.25 -6.34
N TRP A 106 10.06 -19.60 -7.40
CA TRP A 106 8.62 -19.75 -7.35
C TRP A 106 8.25 -21.23 -7.24
N THR A 107 7.88 -21.70 -6.04
CA THR A 107 7.16 -22.97 -5.89
C THR A 107 5.68 -22.71 -6.11
N TYR A 108 5.22 -22.90 -7.34
CA TYR A 108 3.81 -22.69 -7.71
C TYR A 108 2.91 -23.77 -7.10
N THR A 109 2.49 -23.60 -5.85
CA THR A 109 1.33 -24.27 -5.27
C THR A 109 0.24 -23.24 -5.01
N ALA A 110 -0.28 -22.65 -6.09
CA ALA A 110 -1.33 -21.64 -6.00
C ALA A 110 -2.68 -22.31 -5.74
N SER A 111 -3.19 -22.21 -4.50
CA SER A 111 -4.59 -22.49 -4.19
C SER A 111 -5.35 -21.18 -4.08
N TYR A 112 -6.09 -20.84 -5.14
CA TYR A 112 -6.94 -19.65 -5.17
C TYR A 112 -8.00 -19.70 -4.06
N GLU A 113 -8.54 -20.89 -3.77
CA GLU A 113 -9.54 -21.08 -2.72
C GLU A 113 -8.99 -20.73 -1.33
N ALA A 114 -7.81 -21.26 -0.97
CA ALA A 114 -7.19 -20.97 0.31
C ALA A 114 -6.80 -19.48 0.44
N TYR A 115 -6.31 -18.88 -0.65
CA TYR A 115 -5.94 -17.46 -0.68
C TYR A 115 -7.16 -16.55 -0.48
N PHE A 116 -8.24 -16.77 -1.25
CA PHE A 116 -9.44 -15.94 -1.12
C PHE A 116 -10.22 -16.21 0.17
N ALA A 117 -10.15 -17.42 0.72
CA ALA A 117 -10.70 -17.71 2.05
C ALA A 117 -9.95 -16.96 3.16
N ALA A 118 -8.61 -16.90 3.09
CA ALA A 118 -7.80 -16.16 4.07
C ALA A 118 -7.94 -14.64 3.93
N CYS A 119 -8.10 -14.14 2.70
CA CYS A 119 -8.21 -12.72 2.41
C CYS A 119 -9.66 -12.22 2.28
N ALA A 120 -10.65 -13.01 2.70
CA ALA A 120 -12.06 -12.63 2.62
C ALA A 120 -12.31 -11.39 3.50
N PRO A 121 -12.71 -10.24 2.92
CA PRO A 121 -12.99 -9.04 3.70
C PRO A 121 -14.22 -9.27 4.59
N SER A 122 -14.18 -8.76 5.82
CA SER A 122 -15.33 -8.82 6.74
C SER A 122 -16.52 -8.00 6.25
N HIS A 123 -16.25 -6.93 5.51
CA HIS A 123 -17.25 -6.06 4.91
C HIS A 123 -16.84 -5.67 3.49
N CYS A 124 -17.75 -5.84 2.54
CA CYS A 124 -17.56 -5.38 1.17
C CYS A 124 -18.15 -3.97 1.04
N ASN A 125 -17.31 -2.98 0.74
CA ASN A 125 -17.76 -1.67 0.29
C ASN A 125 -17.71 -1.61 -1.23
N PHE A 126 -18.85 -1.33 -1.85
CA PHE A 126 -18.94 -1.13 -3.29
C PHE A 126 -18.70 0.32 -3.61
N GLU A 127 -17.59 0.60 -4.29
CA GLU A 127 -17.33 1.92 -4.86
C GLU A 127 -17.87 1.94 -6.29
N TYR A 128 -18.97 2.67 -6.51
CA TYR A 128 -19.51 2.88 -7.85
C TYR A 128 -18.67 3.93 -8.57
N ALA A 129 -17.66 3.49 -9.31
CA ALA A 129 -16.93 4.35 -10.23
C ALA A 129 -17.85 4.75 -11.39
N THR A 130 -18.52 5.90 -11.26
CA THR A 130 -19.26 6.50 -12.37
C THR A 130 -18.28 6.98 -13.42
N ARG A 131 -18.09 6.18 -14.47
CA ARG A 131 -17.44 6.65 -15.70
C ARG A 131 -18.39 7.63 -16.37
N ASN A 132 -18.20 8.93 -16.11
CA ASN A 132 -18.90 10.01 -16.79
C ASN A 132 -18.46 10.06 -18.27
N ASN A 133 -18.92 9.09 -19.05
CA ASN A 133 -18.71 9.04 -20.48
C ASN A 133 -19.50 10.18 -21.14
N LEU A 134 -18.86 10.93 -22.03
CA LEU A 134 -19.45 12.03 -22.80
C LEU A 134 -20.80 11.63 -23.43
N LEU A 135 -20.88 10.38 -23.89
CA LEU A 135 -22.08 9.79 -24.49
C LEU A 135 -23.26 9.75 -23.51
N HIS A 136 -23.01 9.45 -22.23
CA HIS A 136 -24.05 9.41 -21.20
C HIS A 136 -24.63 10.81 -20.89
N VAL A 137 -23.77 11.83 -20.87
CA VAL A 137 -24.17 13.23 -20.70
C VAL A 137 -25.01 13.69 -21.89
N ALA A 138 -24.56 13.41 -23.12
CA ALA A 138 -25.27 13.75 -24.34
C ALA A 138 -26.66 13.09 -24.42
N THR A 139 -26.76 11.79 -24.14
CA THR A 139 -28.06 11.09 -24.13
C THR A 139 -29.01 11.63 -23.08
N SER A 140 -28.49 12.07 -21.93
CA SER A 140 -29.30 12.63 -20.85
C SER A 140 -29.88 14.00 -21.22
N VAL A 141 -29.08 14.88 -21.85
CA VAL A 141 -29.55 16.19 -22.32
C VAL A 141 -30.59 16.04 -23.44
N LEU A 142 -30.35 15.14 -24.39
CA LEU A 142 -31.31 14.87 -25.48
C LEU A 142 -32.62 14.28 -24.93
N GLY A 143 -32.53 13.35 -23.97
CA GLY A 143 -33.67 12.76 -23.29
C GLY A 143 -34.50 13.79 -22.52
N LEU A 144 -33.84 14.72 -21.81
CA LEU A 144 -34.53 15.80 -21.10
C LEU A 144 -35.25 16.75 -22.05
N TYR A 145 -34.58 17.18 -23.13
CA TYR A 145 -35.18 18.13 -24.08
C TYR A 145 -36.38 17.51 -24.82
N GLY A 146 -36.23 16.28 -25.30
CA GLY A 146 -37.29 15.56 -25.99
C GLY A 146 -38.44 15.12 -25.07
N GLY A 147 -38.10 14.61 -23.88
CA GLY A 147 -39.09 14.19 -22.88
C GLY A 147 -39.91 15.35 -22.36
N LEU A 148 -39.28 16.51 -22.10
CA LEU A 148 -39.97 17.68 -21.59
C LEU A 148 -40.97 18.25 -22.60
N THR A 149 -40.60 18.35 -23.88
CA THR A 149 -41.50 18.90 -24.92
C THR A 149 -42.70 18.00 -25.17
N ILE A 150 -42.49 16.69 -25.26
CA ILE A 150 -43.58 15.71 -25.47
C ILE A 150 -44.47 15.64 -24.22
N GLY A 151 -43.85 15.58 -23.03
CA GLY A 151 -44.55 15.52 -21.74
C GLY A 151 -45.43 16.74 -21.51
N LEU A 152 -44.92 17.94 -21.76
CA LEU A 152 -45.68 19.19 -21.57
C LEU A 152 -46.89 19.26 -22.51
N ARG A 153 -46.73 18.83 -23.78
CA ARG A 153 -47.82 18.80 -24.77
C ARG A 153 -48.94 17.84 -24.34
N PHE A 154 -48.56 16.69 -23.80
CA PHE A 154 -49.50 15.72 -23.26
C PHE A 154 -50.24 16.27 -22.02
N ILE A 155 -49.52 16.92 -21.09
CA ILE A 155 -50.11 17.54 -19.91
C ILE A 155 -51.12 18.62 -20.31
N ILE A 156 -50.76 19.53 -21.22
CA ILE A 156 -51.65 20.61 -21.68
C ILE A 156 -52.95 20.04 -22.27
N TRP A 157 -52.85 19.01 -23.12
CA TRP A 157 -54.03 18.36 -23.69
C TRP A 157 -54.96 17.76 -22.61
N ASN A 158 -54.38 17.08 -21.63
CA ASN A 158 -55.12 16.51 -20.51
C ASN A 158 -55.77 17.57 -19.62
N VAL A 159 -55.07 18.67 -19.31
CA VAL A 159 -55.61 19.78 -18.53
C VAL A 159 -56.78 20.46 -19.24
N ILE A 160 -56.69 20.70 -20.55
CA ILE A 160 -57.80 21.28 -21.32
C ILE A 160 -59.01 20.34 -21.32
N ARG A 161 -58.78 19.04 -21.51
CA ARG A 161 -59.84 18.02 -21.48
C ARG A 161 -60.51 17.97 -20.09
N LEU A 162 -59.73 18.02 -19.02
CA LEU A 162 -60.22 18.02 -17.64
C LEU A 162 -61.01 19.30 -17.33
N TYR A 163 -60.51 20.46 -17.73
CA TYR A 163 -61.20 21.74 -17.58
C TYR A 163 -62.56 21.74 -18.29
N ARG A 164 -62.59 21.28 -19.56
CA ARG A 164 -63.84 21.14 -20.32
C ARG A 164 -64.81 20.17 -19.66
N TRP A 165 -64.31 19.05 -19.13
CA TRP A 165 -65.12 18.07 -18.42
C TRP A 165 -65.71 18.64 -17.12
N MET A 166 -64.92 19.36 -16.31
CA MET A 166 -65.39 20.02 -15.09
C MET A 166 -66.43 21.11 -15.40
N LYS A 167 -66.21 21.94 -16.42
CA LYS A 167 -67.17 22.98 -16.83
C LYS A 167 -68.52 22.39 -17.24
N ARG A 168 -68.52 21.26 -17.97
CA ARG A 168 -69.76 20.53 -18.32
C ARG A 168 -70.47 20.01 -17.07
N ARG A 169 -69.73 19.38 -16.14
CA ARG A 169 -70.28 18.87 -14.86
C ARG A 169 -70.91 19.98 -14.02
N ILE A 170 -70.27 21.15 -13.91
CA ILE A 170 -70.80 22.30 -13.15
C ILE A 170 -72.04 22.88 -13.83
N ARG A 171 -72.03 23.00 -15.17
CA ARG A 171 -73.19 23.52 -15.93
C ARG A 171 -74.41 22.60 -15.81
N SER A 172 -74.22 21.28 -15.90
CA SER A 172 -75.31 20.31 -15.67
C SER A 172 -75.86 20.34 -14.25
N ARG A 173 -75.04 20.63 -13.23
CA ARG A 173 -75.51 20.78 -11.85
C ARG A 173 -76.30 22.07 -11.59
N ARG A 174 -76.13 23.13 -12.39
CA ARG A 174 -76.92 24.37 -12.24
C ARG A 174 -78.33 24.26 -12.84
N VAL A 175 -78.52 23.41 -13.86
CA VAL A 175 -79.83 23.26 -14.53
C VAL A 175 -80.81 22.40 -13.72
N THR A 176 -80.33 21.46 -12.90
CA THR A 176 -81.17 20.62 -12.03
C THR A 176 -81.55 21.25 -10.68
N VAL A 177 -81.10 22.47 -10.37
CA VAL A 177 -81.43 23.18 -9.12
C VAL A 177 -82.53 24.23 -9.34
N GLN A 178 -82.93 24.48 -10.59
CA GLN A 178 -84.01 25.43 -10.96
C GLN A 178 -85.30 24.75 -11.44
N SER A 179 -85.46 23.43 -11.20
CA SER A 179 -86.69 22.66 -11.47
C SER A 179 -87.31 22.17 -10.17
#